data_AF-A0A929RP35-F1
#
_entry.id   AF-A0A929RP35-F1
#
_cell.length_a   1.000
_cell.length_b   1.000
_cell.length_c   1.000
_cell.angle_alpha   90.00
_cell.angle_beta   90.00
_cell.angle_gamma   90.00
#
_symmetry.space_group_name_H-M   'P 1'
#
loop_
_entity.id
_entity.type
_entity.pdbx_description
1 polymer ?
#
loop_
_entity_poly.entity_id
_entity_poly.type
_entity_poly.pdbx_seq_one_letter_code
_entity_poly.pdbx_strand_id
1 'polypeptide(L)'
;MISWTDLTADYNLWIDNFDAGRGGNAIDRIIIHHNAGKAMSHQGVYGAFSGNGTSAHYDVDIDGAIAQYVHDWDTAWHCPGVNKKSIGIEHANSTGAEGGWDVGETTIDAGAHLTAALCRAYGLGRPQWRVNVFPHSDFYSTMCPASLRDTYANEYIEKAQQYYDNLDADLSAKEGWVSQNGGWWYRTEDGGYETGWFPVGDKWFYANEKGWLQFGWQHVDGHWYFLHDVHDGRYGEMETGWVKVGEHWFYLNDKGQMQTGWQLYKGKWYFLEENGAMRTGWLSYNGNDYFLTETGAMAVGLCQTRLDGACSIFGEDGKLLVGKLVVEQDADGIVKLVESK
;
A
#
# COMPACT_ATOMS: atom_id res chain seq x y z
N MET A 1 -8.69 21.49 -7.93
CA MET A 1 -9.09 21.35 -6.52
C MET A 1 -8.45 20.09 -6.01
N ILE A 2 -7.59 20.22 -5.00
CA ILE A 2 -6.97 19.09 -4.32
C ILE A 2 -8.01 18.04 -3.93
N SER A 3 -7.64 16.77 -4.11
CA SER A 3 -8.41 15.65 -3.62
C SER A 3 -7.91 15.31 -2.22
N TRP A 4 -8.75 15.58 -1.21
CA TRP A 4 -8.39 15.37 0.19
C TRP A 4 -8.34 13.89 0.61
N THR A 5 -8.77 12.97 -0.28
CA THR A 5 -8.73 11.52 -0.05
C THR A 5 -7.43 10.86 -0.46
N ASP A 6 -6.88 11.25 -1.61
CA ASP A 6 -5.66 10.66 -2.17
C ASP A 6 -4.49 11.66 -2.17
N LEU A 7 -4.71 12.84 -1.58
CA LEU A 7 -3.75 13.94 -1.48
C LEU A 7 -3.24 14.45 -2.84
N THR A 8 -4.01 14.26 -3.91
CA THR A 8 -3.64 14.80 -5.22
C THR A 8 -3.72 16.32 -5.21
N ALA A 9 -2.57 16.98 -5.22
CA ALA A 9 -2.44 18.44 -5.26
C ALA A 9 -3.05 19.05 -6.54
N ASP A 10 -3.34 20.36 -6.50
CA ASP A 10 -3.79 21.10 -7.69
C ASP A 10 -2.74 21.13 -8.79
N TYR A 11 -1.46 21.17 -8.38
CA TYR A 11 -0.31 21.21 -9.27
C TYR A 11 0.78 20.25 -8.80
N ASN A 12 1.42 19.57 -9.74
CA ASN A 12 2.61 18.77 -9.50
C ASN A 12 3.81 19.46 -10.15
N LEU A 13 4.75 19.91 -9.32
CA LEU A 13 5.94 20.65 -9.72
C LEU A 13 7.19 19.95 -9.20
N TRP A 14 7.51 18.79 -9.77
CA TRP A 14 8.59 17.93 -9.26
C TRP A 14 9.95 18.62 -9.24
N ILE A 15 10.59 18.64 -8.07
CA ILE A 15 11.93 19.18 -7.86
C ILE A 15 12.94 18.07 -7.56
N ASP A 16 14.21 18.28 -7.90
CA ASP A 16 15.28 17.28 -7.71
C ASP A 16 15.94 17.31 -6.31
N ASN A 17 15.56 18.27 -5.47
CA ASN A 17 16.15 18.47 -4.14
C ASN A 17 15.53 17.54 -3.09
N PHE A 18 15.75 16.24 -3.20
CA PHE A 18 15.25 15.26 -2.22
C PHE A 18 16.13 14.00 -2.18
N ASP A 19 15.97 13.19 -1.13
CA ASP A 19 16.48 11.83 -1.11
C ASP A 19 15.35 10.84 -1.41
N ALA A 20 15.61 9.86 -2.29
CA ALA A 20 14.64 8.82 -2.61
C ALA A 20 14.35 7.95 -1.38
N GLY A 21 13.07 7.75 -1.08
CA GLY A 21 12.59 7.02 0.09
C GLY A 21 12.86 7.72 1.43
N ARG A 22 12.41 7.07 2.51
CA ARG A 22 12.60 7.54 3.91
C ARG A 22 13.54 6.67 4.75
N GLY A 23 14.20 5.71 4.12
CA GLY A 23 15.14 4.78 4.78
C GLY A 23 14.48 3.96 5.90
N GLY A 24 13.26 3.48 5.68
CA GLY A 24 12.48 2.66 6.63
C GLY A 24 11.81 3.47 7.76
N ASN A 25 11.88 4.80 7.73
CA ASN A 25 11.19 5.63 8.71
C ASN A 25 9.74 5.90 8.28
N ALA A 26 8.80 5.70 9.20
CA ALA A 26 7.43 6.18 9.04
C ALA A 26 7.37 7.71 9.23
N ILE A 27 6.42 8.35 8.54
CA ILE A 27 6.05 9.73 8.83
C ILE A 27 5.39 9.76 10.20
N ASP A 28 5.86 10.65 11.09
CA ASP A 28 5.35 10.79 12.44
C ASP A 28 4.94 12.24 12.78
N ARG A 29 5.18 13.19 11.87
CA ARG A 29 4.84 14.61 12.08
C ARG A 29 4.71 15.41 10.79
N ILE A 30 4.04 16.56 10.92
CA ILE A 30 3.98 17.62 9.90
C ILE A 30 4.78 18.82 10.41
N ILE A 31 5.60 19.43 9.55
CA ILE A 31 6.34 20.66 9.82
C ILE A 31 5.74 21.80 8.99
N ILE A 32 5.28 22.83 9.69
CA ILE A 32 4.71 24.04 9.09
C ILE A 32 5.82 25.05 8.82
N HIS A 33 5.84 25.54 7.58
CA HIS A 33 6.72 26.57 7.08
C HIS A 33 5.94 27.74 6.49
N HIS A 34 6.66 28.84 6.27
CA HIS A 34 6.22 29.92 5.41
C HIS A 34 7.32 30.19 4.37
N ASN A 35 6.95 30.60 3.17
CA ASN A 35 7.93 30.72 2.08
C ASN A 35 8.78 32.01 2.12
N ALA A 36 8.67 32.79 3.21
CA ALA A 36 9.35 34.06 3.49
C ALA A 36 9.22 35.19 2.42
N GLY A 37 8.54 34.93 1.30
CA GLY A 37 8.20 35.90 0.25
C GLY A 37 6.82 36.49 0.44
N LYS A 38 6.54 37.62 -0.22
CA LYS A 38 5.20 38.23 -0.28
C LYS A 38 4.46 37.73 -1.51
N ALA A 39 3.34 37.03 -1.32
CA ALA A 39 2.50 36.45 -2.37
C ALA A 39 3.33 35.66 -3.40
N MET A 40 4.26 34.83 -2.91
CA MET A 40 5.10 34.02 -3.77
C MET A 40 4.28 32.88 -4.36
N SER A 41 4.20 32.81 -5.69
CA SER A 41 3.49 31.74 -6.38
C SER A 41 4.25 30.42 -6.31
N HIS A 42 3.56 29.32 -6.62
CA HIS A 42 4.19 27.99 -6.69
C HIS A 42 5.47 27.95 -7.54
N GLN A 43 5.47 28.63 -8.70
CA GLN A 43 6.67 28.70 -9.56
C GLN A 43 7.81 29.52 -8.92
N GLY A 44 7.46 30.54 -8.12
CA GLY A 44 8.42 31.31 -7.33
C GLY A 44 9.05 30.46 -6.23
N VAL A 45 8.24 29.67 -5.51
CA VAL A 45 8.71 28.72 -4.49
C VAL A 45 9.60 27.65 -5.11
N TYR A 46 9.20 27.06 -6.25
CA TYR A 46 10.04 26.16 -7.03
C TYR A 46 11.41 26.76 -7.35
N GLY A 47 11.43 28.01 -7.82
CA GLY A 47 12.67 28.72 -8.14
C GLY A 47 13.54 28.98 -6.92
N ALA A 48 12.94 29.35 -5.79
CA ALA A 48 13.64 29.56 -4.53
C ALA A 48 14.30 28.26 -4.03
N PHE A 49 13.54 27.16 -4.00
CA PHE A 49 14.03 25.82 -3.67
C PHE A 49 15.17 25.37 -4.59
N SER A 50 14.99 25.51 -5.91
CA SER A 50 16.02 25.15 -6.88
C SER A 50 17.31 25.94 -6.67
N GLY A 51 17.19 27.23 -6.33
CA GLY A 51 18.33 28.12 -6.15
C GLY A 51 19.09 27.95 -4.83
N ASN A 52 18.41 27.52 -3.76
CA ASN A 52 19.00 27.39 -2.43
C ASN A 52 19.30 25.94 -2.00
N GLY A 53 18.93 24.95 -2.82
CA GLY A 53 19.18 23.54 -2.53
C GLY A 53 18.29 22.98 -1.42
N THR A 54 17.09 23.55 -1.22
CA THR A 54 16.09 23.04 -0.26
C THR A 54 14.84 22.56 -0.99
N SER A 55 13.89 22.00 -0.25
CA SER A 55 12.56 21.64 -0.77
C SER A 55 11.60 21.44 0.39
N ALA A 56 10.30 21.39 0.08
CA ALA A 56 9.24 20.88 0.94
C ALA A 56 8.37 19.91 0.13
N HIS A 57 7.43 19.24 0.79
CA HIS A 57 6.52 18.33 0.07
C HIS A 57 5.42 19.14 -0.61
N TYR A 58 4.83 20.09 0.11
CA TYR A 58 3.70 20.89 -0.37
C TYR A 58 3.95 22.40 -0.19
N ASP A 59 3.21 23.20 -0.96
CA ASP A 59 3.06 24.65 -0.78
C ASP A 59 1.62 25.07 -0.98
N VAL A 60 1.17 26.02 -0.16
CA VAL A 60 -0.15 26.63 -0.21
C VAL A 60 0.01 28.08 -0.68
N ASP A 61 -0.52 28.39 -1.86
CA ASP A 61 -0.48 29.75 -2.42
C ASP A 61 -1.46 30.69 -1.70
N ILE A 62 -1.39 31.98 -2.00
CA ILE A 62 -2.20 33.03 -1.39
C ILE A 62 -3.70 32.89 -1.69
N ASP A 63 -4.04 32.20 -2.77
CA ASP A 63 -5.42 31.87 -3.16
C ASP A 63 -5.90 30.50 -2.65
N GLY A 64 -5.05 29.78 -1.89
CA GLY A 64 -5.33 28.48 -1.32
C GLY A 64 -5.09 27.30 -2.25
N ALA A 65 -4.61 27.52 -3.47
CA ALA A 65 -4.17 26.43 -4.34
C ALA A 65 -2.96 25.70 -3.73
N ILE A 66 -2.87 24.40 -3.96
CA ILE A 66 -1.82 23.54 -3.39
C ILE A 66 -0.97 22.93 -4.49
N ALA A 67 0.34 23.08 -4.38
CA ALA A 67 1.32 22.38 -5.21
C ALA A 67 2.06 21.31 -4.39
N GLN A 68 2.39 20.19 -5.03
CA GLN A 68 3.33 19.19 -4.51
C GLN A 68 4.66 19.28 -5.29
N TYR A 69 5.78 19.30 -4.58
CA TYR A 69 7.14 19.33 -5.17
C TYR A 69 7.92 18.04 -4.98
N VAL A 70 7.69 17.35 -3.85
CA VAL A 70 8.34 16.09 -3.51
C VAL A 70 7.27 15.10 -3.09
N HIS A 71 7.33 13.89 -3.62
CA HIS A 71 6.41 12.83 -3.25
C HIS A 71 6.50 12.51 -1.77
N ASP A 72 5.38 12.16 -1.15
CA ASP A 72 5.34 11.87 0.28
C ASP A 72 6.17 10.64 0.69
N TRP A 73 6.43 9.70 -0.22
CA TRP A 73 7.31 8.56 0.06
C TRP A 73 8.79 8.91 0.01
N ASP A 74 9.15 10.07 -0.54
CA ASP A 74 10.51 10.58 -0.63
C ASP A 74 10.81 11.57 0.51
N THR A 75 12.08 11.92 0.70
CA THR A 75 12.53 12.79 1.79
C THR A 75 12.85 14.19 1.25
N ALA A 76 11.93 15.14 1.41
CA ALA A 76 12.22 16.55 1.12
C ALA A 76 13.20 17.16 2.13
N TRP A 77 13.97 18.16 1.71
CA TRP A 77 15.03 18.80 2.47
C TRP A 77 14.56 20.10 3.14
N HIS A 78 13.51 20.01 3.97
CA HIS A 78 12.85 21.18 4.57
C HIS A 78 13.29 21.52 6.00
N CYS A 79 13.65 20.51 6.80
CA CYS A 79 13.90 20.63 8.24
C CYS A 79 14.98 19.63 8.70
N PRO A 80 16.27 20.03 8.67
CA PRO A 80 17.38 19.16 9.02
C PRO A 80 17.17 18.43 10.36
N GLY A 81 17.50 17.13 10.38
CA GLY A 81 17.34 16.26 11.55
C GLY A 81 16.00 15.52 11.63
N VAL A 82 14.93 16.03 10.99
CA VAL A 82 13.60 15.38 11.00
C VAL A 82 13.01 15.10 9.62
N ASN A 83 13.69 15.51 8.51
CA ASN A 83 13.24 15.28 7.13
C ASN A 83 12.65 13.89 6.87
N LYS A 84 13.38 12.82 7.24
CA LYS A 84 12.96 11.42 6.95
C LYS A 84 11.64 11.03 7.62
N LYS A 85 11.23 11.72 8.67
CA LYS A 85 10.03 11.41 9.47
C LYS A 85 8.91 12.43 9.29
N SER A 86 9.09 13.42 8.43
CA SER A 86 8.15 14.52 8.32
C SER A 86 7.71 14.86 6.91
N ILE A 87 6.50 15.41 6.84
CA ILE A 87 5.99 16.15 5.69
C ILE A 87 6.17 17.65 6.00
N GLY A 88 6.61 18.41 5.00
CA GLY A 88 6.84 19.85 5.09
C GLY A 88 5.83 20.58 4.23
N ILE A 89 5.15 21.58 4.79
CA ILE A 89 4.16 22.41 4.09
C ILE A 89 4.59 23.88 4.16
N GLU A 90 4.87 24.46 3.00
CA GLU A 90 5.07 25.90 2.84
C GLU A 90 3.73 26.63 2.73
N HIS A 91 3.71 27.88 3.20
CA HIS A 91 2.56 28.77 3.11
C HIS A 91 2.99 30.14 2.57
N ALA A 92 2.22 30.68 1.63
CA ALA A 92 2.43 32.02 1.11
C ALA A 92 2.08 33.11 2.13
N ASN A 93 2.98 34.09 2.28
CA ASN A 93 2.68 35.26 3.12
C ASN A 93 1.86 36.29 2.33
N SER A 94 0.91 36.94 2.99
CA SER A 94 0.19 38.12 2.48
C SER A 94 1.05 39.39 2.52
N THR A 95 2.02 39.45 3.45
CA THR A 95 2.95 40.57 3.61
C THR A 95 4.41 40.12 3.65
N GLY A 96 5.34 41.06 3.44
CA GLY A 96 6.77 40.81 3.58
C GLY A 96 7.26 41.07 5.02
N ALA A 97 8.58 41.15 5.20
CA ALA A 97 9.22 41.33 6.51
C ALA A 97 8.71 42.55 7.29
N GLU A 98 8.50 43.69 6.62
CA GLU A 98 7.99 44.92 7.26
C GLU A 98 6.55 44.77 7.80
N GLY A 99 5.77 43.84 7.22
CA GLY A 99 4.43 43.49 7.68
C GLY A 99 4.40 42.29 8.63
N GLY A 100 5.55 41.79 9.07
CA GLY A 100 5.66 40.66 9.99
C GLY A 100 5.48 39.28 9.36
N TRP A 101 5.57 39.17 8.02
CA TRP A 101 5.26 37.95 7.27
C TRP A 101 3.89 37.38 7.63
N ASP A 102 2.90 38.24 7.58
CA ASP A 102 1.50 37.89 7.82
C ASP A 102 1.01 36.87 6.79
N VAL A 103 0.04 36.02 7.14
CA VAL A 103 -0.54 34.99 6.26
C VAL A 103 -2.04 35.21 6.14
N GLY A 104 -2.56 35.11 4.91
CA GLY A 104 -3.99 35.37 4.64
C GLY A 104 -4.89 34.22 5.09
N GLU A 105 -6.16 34.54 5.37
CA GLU A 105 -7.19 33.59 5.79
C GLU A 105 -7.32 32.39 4.82
N THR A 106 -7.30 32.62 3.51
CA THR A 106 -7.40 31.56 2.50
C THR A 106 -6.24 30.58 2.56
N THR A 107 -5.01 31.07 2.79
CA THR A 107 -3.82 30.23 2.95
C THR A 107 -3.86 29.45 4.26
N ILE A 108 -4.33 30.06 5.36
CA ILE A 108 -4.53 29.38 6.66
C ILE A 108 -5.54 28.26 6.51
N ASP A 109 -6.68 28.53 5.86
CA ASP A 109 -7.78 27.58 5.68
C ASP A 109 -7.35 26.35 4.85
N ALA A 110 -6.74 26.58 3.68
CA ALA A 110 -6.24 25.51 2.82
C ALA A 110 -5.11 24.70 3.47
N GLY A 111 -4.18 25.37 4.15
CA GLY A 111 -3.10 24.70 4.89
C GLY A 111 -3.61 23.85 6.04
N ALA A 112 -4.60 24.35 6.79
CA ALA A 112 -5.24 23.61 7.86
C ALA A 112 -5.97 22.36 7.34
N HIS A 113 -6.67 22.47 6.20
CA HIS A 113 -7.32 21.33 5.56
C HIS A 113 -6.30 20.30 5.07
N LEU A 114 -5.23 20.73 4.39
CA LEU A 114 -4.14 19.84 3.98
C LEU A 114 -3.51 19.11 5.17
N THR A 115 -3.30 19.84 6.26
CA THR A 115 -2.77 19.28 7.51
C THR A 115 -3.68 18.19 8.07
N ALA A 116 -5.00 18.42 8.06
CA ALA A 116 -5.99 17.44 8.49
C ALA A 116 -5.97 16.17 7.63
N ALA A 117 -5.94 16.34 6.30
CA ALA A 117 -5.89 15.24 5.35
C ALA A 117 -4.61 14.42 5.50
N LEU A 118 -3.44 15.06 5.64
CA LEU A 118 -2.16 14.40 5.90
C LEU A 118 -2.15 13.64 7.25
N CYS A 119 -2.70 14.25 8.31
CA CYS A 119 -2.85 13.60 9.60
C CYS A 119 -3.71 12.33 9.50
N ARG A 120 -4.76 12.33 8.68
CA ARG A 120 -5.58 11.14 8.41
C ARG A 120 -4.84 10.10 7.57
N ALA A 121 -4.29 10.50 6.44
CA ALA A 121 -3.63 9.60 5.50
C ALA A 121 -2.49 8.81 6.15
N TYR A 122 -1.73 9.45 7.04
CA TYR A 122 -0.58 8.83 7.72
C TYR A 122 -0.86 8.37 9.15
N GLY A 123 -2.11 8.43 9.62
CA GLY A 123 -2.47 7.97 10.97
C GLY A 123 -1.79 8.73 12.11
N LEU A 124 -1.48 10.01 11.92
CA LEU A 124 -0.78 10.86 12.90
C LEU A 124 -1.66 11.26 14.09
N GLY A 125 -2.95 10.93 14.02
CA GLY A 125 -3.98 11.34 14.96
C GLY A 125 -4.47 12.77 14.71
N ARG A 126 -5.42 13.21 15.53
CA ARG A 126 -6.05 14.53 15.43
C ARG A 126 -5.00 15.66 15.53
N PRO A 127 -4.97 16.65 14.60
CA PRO A 127 -3.95 17.69 14.58
C PRO A 127 -3.84 18.44 15.90
N GLN A 128 -2.63 18.56 16.42
CA GLN A 128 -2.30 19.23 17.68
C GLN A 128 -0.93 19.91 17.56
N TRP A 129 -0.90 21.21 17.87
CA TRP A 129 0.34 22.00 17.86
C TRP A 129 1.36 21.39 18.82
N ARG A 130 2.59 21.22 18.35
CA ARG A 130 3.74 20.67 19.09
C ARG A 130 3.53 19.24 19.62
N VAL A 131 2.61 18.48 19.02
CA VAL A 131 2.40 17.04 19.29
C VAL A 131 2.63 16.22 18.03
N ASN A 132 1.90 16.55 16.96
CA ASN A 132 2.02 15.93 15.63
C ASN A 132 2.12 16.96 14.50
N VAL A 133 1.84 18.24 14.77
CA VAL A 133 2.07 19.37 13.86
C VAL A 133 3.00 20.36 14.55
N PHE A 134 4.13 20.69 13.95
CA PHE A 134 5.17 21.52 14.59
C PHE A 134 5.59 22.69 13.70
N PRO A 135 5.96 23.85 14.29
CA PRO A 135 6.63 24.90 13.54
C PRO A 135 8.08 24.49 13.25
N HIS A 136 8.62 24.93 12.10
CA HIS A 136 10.04 24.71 11.76
C HIS A 136 11.00 25.21 12.87
N SER A 137 10.68 26.33 13.52
CA SER A 137 11.49 26.90 14.61
C SER A 137 11.72 25.98 15.82
N ASP A 138 10.98 24.89 15.97
CA ASP A 138 11.21 23.93 17.06
C ASP A 138 12.43 23.03 16.81
N PHE A 139 12.89 22.94 15.55
CA PHE A 139 14.00 22.07 15.15
C PHE A 139 15.21 22.86 14.64
N TYR A 140 15.02 24.13 14.27
CA TYR A 140 16.06 24.98 13.75
C TYR A 140 15.94 26.41 14.30
N SER A 141 17.07 27.10 14.46
CA SER A 141 17.05 28.52 14.85
C SER A 141 16.61 29.37 13.66
N THR A 142 15.31 29.63 13.56
CA THR A 142 14.69 30.38 12.47
C THR A 142 13.44 31.13 12.95
N MET A 143 13.06 32.19 12.23
CA MET A 143 11.78 32.85 12.43
C MET A 143 10.61 32.05 11.85
N CYS A 144 10.87 31.16 10.88
CA CYS A 144 9.85 30.33 10.24
C CYS A 144 9.07 29.47 11.26
N PRO A 145 7.73 29.41 11.21
CA PRO A 145 6.84 29.94 10.17
C PRO A 145 6.24 31.34 10.46
N ALA A 146 6.93 32.16 11.27
CA ALA A 146 6.55 33.54 11.61
C ALA A 146 5.11 33.66 12.15
N SER A 147 4.26 34.47 11.51
CA SER A 147 2.88 34.73 11.96
C SER A 147 2.03 33.46 12.11
N LEU A 148 2.28 32.40 11.34
CA LEU A 148 1.59 31.10 11.52
C LEU A 148 1.84 30.51 12.91
N ARG A 149 3.04 30.70 13.47
CA ARG A 149 3.35 30.29 14.85
C ARG A 149 2.91 31.35 15.86
N ASP A 150 3.23 32.61 15.57
CA ASP A 150 3.18 33.69 16.56
C ASP A 150 1.79 34.30 16.71
N THR A 151 0.92 34.14 15.72
CA THR A 151 -0.40 34.75 15.65
C THR A 151 -1.48 33.70 15.41
N TYR A 152 -1.29 32.82 14.41
CA TYR A 152 -2.36 31.96 13.90
C TYR A 152 -2.32 30.51 14.38
N ALA A 153 -1.38 30.10 15.23
CA ALA A 153 -1.21 28.69 15.58
C ALA A 153 -2.48 28.05 16.16
N ASN A 154 -3.23 28.78 16.99
CA ASN A 154 -4.48 28.30 17.56
C ASN A 154 -5.57 28.19 16.49
N GLU A 155 -5.78 29.24 15.69
CA GLU A 155 -6.78 29.27 14.61
C GLU A 155 -6.52 28.15 13.58
N TYR A 156 -5.26 28.03 13.16
CA TYR A 156 -4.83 27.01 12.20
C TYR A 156 -5.12 25.60 12.72
N ILE A 157 -4.77 25.30 13.97
CA ILE A 157 -5.02 23.99 14.56
C ILE A 157 -6.52 23.76 14.83
N GLU A 158 -7.28 24.78 15.24
CA GLU A 158 -8.74 24.66 15.40
C GLU A 158 -9.42 24.31 14.06
N LYS A 159 -9.06 25.00 12.98
CA LYS A 159 -9.53 24.67 11.62
C LYS A 159 -9.08 23.27 11.20
N ALA A 160 -7.82 22.91 11.41
CA ALA A 160 -7.30 21.60 11.03
C ALA A 160 -8.01 20.48 11.81
N GLN A 161 -8.34 20.71 13.07
CA GLN A 161 -9.15 19.80 13.88
C GLN A 161 -10.58 19.69 13.35
N GLN A 162 -11.22 20.80 13.00
CA GLN A 162 -12.55 20.79 12.40
C GLN A 162 -12.57 20.01 11.08
N TYR A 163 -11.59 20.23 10.20
CA TYR A 163 -11.45 19.43 8.98
C TYR A 163 -11.15 17.97 9.29
N TYR A 164 -10.31 17.65 10.27
CA TYR A 164 -9.99 16.28 10.63
C TYR A 164 -11.21 15.51 11.17
N ASP A 165 -12.05 16.20 11.95
CA ASP A 165 -13.27 15.67 12.54
C ASP A 165 -14.38 15.52 11.49
N ASN A 166 -14.40 16.40 10.48
CA ASN A 166 -15.43 16.46 9.43
C ASN A 166 -14.96 15.95 8.06
N LEU A 167 -13.73 15.42 7.93
CA LEU A 167 -13.21 14.95 6.64
C LEU A 167 -14.16 13.88 6.07
N ASP A 168 -14.70 13.02 6.93
CA ASP A 168 -15.70 12.01 6.58
C ASP A 168 -17.06 12.60 6.17
N ALA A 169 -17.40 13.81 6.64
CA ALA A 169 -18.66 14.51 6.30
C ALA A 169 -18.60 15.20 4.93
N ASP A 170 -17.45 15.76 4.52
CA ASP A 170 -17.26 16.25 3.14
C ASP A 170 -17.12 15.11 2.11
N LEU A 171 -16.67 13.93 2.57
CA LEU A 171 -16.62 12.70 1.77
C LEU A 171 -17.98 11.98 1.67
N SER A 172 -18.95 12.37 2.49
CA SER A 172 -20.31 11.82 2.49
C SER A 172 -21.18 12.27 1.29
N ALA A 173 -20.57 12.74 0.19
CA ALA A 173 -21.29 13.10 -1.05
C ALA A 173 -20.90 12.29 -2.30
N LYS A 174 -19.92 11.37 -2.23
CA LYS A 174 -19.53 10.56 -3.41
C LYS A 174 -19.52 9.06 -3.11
N GLU A 175 -19.72 8.27 -4.17
CA GLU A 175 -19.50 6.82 -4.21
C GLU A 175 -18.02 6.52 -3.92
N GLY A 176 -17.74 5.43 -3.21
CA GLY A 176 -16.36 4.99 -2.97
C GLY A 176 -16.10 4.36 -1.60
N TRP A 177 -14.83 4.06 -1.35
CA TRP A 177 -14.37 3.48 -0.08
C TRP A 177 -14.47 4.49 1.07
N VAL A 178 -15.04 4.04 2.19
CA VAL A 178 -15.11 4.80 3.44
C VAL A 178 -14.46 3.99 4.55
N SER A 179 -13.56 4.63 5.30
CA SER A 179 -12.96 4.05 6.50
C SER A 179 -13.60 4.63 7.75
N GLN A 180 -14.05 3.78 8.67
CA GLN A 180 -14.64 4.21 9.93
C GLN A 180 -14.29 3.22 11.05
N ASN A 181 -13.80 3.73 12.19
CA ASN A 181 -13.49 2.93 13.39
C ASN A 181 -12.57 1.72 13.13
N GLY A 182 -11.65 1.84 12.16
CA GLY A 182 -10.73 0.77 11.78
C GLY A 182 -11.33 -0.30 10.85
N GLY A 183 -12.58 -0.13 10.41
CA GLY A 183 -13.21 -0.93 9.36
C GLY A 183 -13.38 -0.15 8.06
N TRP A 184 -13.66 -0.86 6.98
CA TRP A 184 -13.92 -0.29 5.66
C TRP A 184 -15.29 -0.71 5.16
N TRP A 185 -15.97 0.15 4.42
CA TRP A 185 -17.19 -0.15 3.68
C TRP A 185 -17.18 0.59 2.34
N TYR A 186 -17.95 0.11 1.37
CA TYR A 186 -18.08 0.78 0.07
C TYR A 186 -19.42 1.49 -0.01
N ARG A 187 -19.38 2.79 -0.26
CA ARG A 187 -20.54 3.64 -0.42
C ARG A 187 -20.99 3.66 -1.87
N THR A 188 -22.28 3.44 -2.09
CA THR A 188 -22.91 3.51 -3.41
C THR A 188 -23.26 4.96 -3.79
N GLU A 189 -23.51 5.21 -5.07
CA GLU A 189 -23.84 6.55 -5.61
C GLU A 189 -25.10 7.16 -4.94
N ASP A 190 -26.08 6.33 -4.58
CA ASP A 190 -27.30 6.74 -3.88
C ASP A 190 -27.11 7.01 -2.37
N GLY A 191 -25.87 6.88 -1.88
CA GLY A 191 -25.50 7.12 -0.50
C GLY A 191 -25.69 5.93 0.43
N GLY A 192 -26.13 4.78 -0.09
CA GLY A 192 -26.16 3.49 0.60
C GLY A 192 -24.77 2.84 0.75
N TYR A 193 -24.74 1.53 0.95
CA TYR A 193 -23.50 0.77 1.05
C TYR A 193 -23.66 -0.65 0.50
N GLU A 194 -22.55 -1.22 0.02
CA GLU A 194 -22.50 -2.58 -0.53
C GLU A 194 -22.53 -3.65 0.56
N THR A 195 -23.12 -4.80 0.25
CA THR A 195 -23.13 -6.01 1.10
C THR A 195 -22.98 -7.26 0.23
N GLY A 196 -22.48 -8.36 0.80
CA GLY A 196 -22.19 -9.55 0.02
C GLY A 196 -21.04 -9.34 -0.97
N TRP A 197 -21.08 -10.02 -2.11
CA TRP A 197 -20.10 -9.86 -3.18
C TRP A 197 -20.42 -8.63 -4.03
N PHE A 198 -19.45 -7.73 -4.20
CA PHE A 198 -19.60 -6.54 -5.03
C PHE A 198 -18.31 -6.22 -5.82
N PRO A 199 -18.43 -5.70 -7.06
CA PRO A 199 -17.28 -5.27 -7.84
C PRO A 199 -16.92 -3.80 -7.58
N VAL A 200 -15.63 -3.48 -7.67
CA VAL A 200 -15.13 -2.10 -7.79
C VAL A 200 -14.09 -2.09 -8.92
N GLY A 201 -14.46 -1.50 -10.06
CA GLY A 201 -13.66 -1.63 -11.29
C GLY A 201 -13.64 -3.08 -11.80
N ASP A 202 -12.44 -3.64 -12.00
CA ASP A 202 -12.22 -5.02 -12.42
C ASP A 202 -11.99 -6.00 -11.25
N LYS A 203 -12.09 -5.51 -10.01
CA LYS A 203 -11.81 -6.26 -8.78
C LYS A 203 -13.09 -6.61 -8.03
N TRP A 204 -13.04 -7.69 -7.26
CA TRP A 204 -14.14 -8.17 -6.44
C TRP A 204 -13.82 -8.09 -4.95
N PHE A 205 -14.83 -7.74 -4.16
CA PHE A 205 -14.76 -7.58 -2.72
C PHE A 205 -15.96 -8.27 -2.06
N TYR A 206 -15.85 -8.53 -0.76
CA TYR A 206 -16.94 -9.12 0.03
C TYR A 206 -17.18 -8.31 1.29
N ALA A 207 -18.42 -7.87 1.52
CA ALA A 207 -18.85 -7.19 2.74
C ALA A 207 -19.87 -8.03 3.51
N ASN A 208 -19.85 -7.93 4.84
CA ASN A 208 -20.88 -8.57 5.67
C ASN A 208 -22.23 -7.83 5.57
N GLU A 209 -23.26 -8.35 6.22
CA GLU A 209 -24.63 -7.79 6.21
C GLU A 209 -24.72 -6.34 6.74
N LYS A 210 -23.71 -5.87 7.46
CA LYS A 210 -23.62 -4.50 7.99
C LYS A 210 -22.77 -3.57 7.11
N GLY A 211 -22.34 -4.04 5.93
CA GLY A 211 -21.53 -3.28 4.98
C GLY A 211 -20.03 -3.31 5.23
N TRP A 212 -19.56 -3.99 6.29
CA TRP A 212 -18.13 -4.02 6.58
C TRP A 212 -17.41 -4.98 5.64
N LEU A 213 -16.41 -4.47 4.95
CA LEU A 213 -15.46 -5.21 4.14
C LEU A 213 -14.83 -6.36 4.96
N GLN A 214 -14.79 -7.53 4.37
CA GLN A 214 -14.14 -8.72 4.91
C GLN A 214 -12.77 -8.92 4.24
N PHE A 215 -11.88 -9.57 4.97
CA PHE A 215 -10.52 -9.90 4.55
C PHE A 215 -10.12 -11.27 5.11
N GLY A 216 -9.00 -11.82 4.66
CA GLY A 216 -8.55 -13.17 4.97
C GLY A 216 -9.46 -14.26 4.39
N TRP A 217 -9.45 -15.42 5.02
CA TRP A 217 -10.29 -16.56 4.60
C TRP A 217 -11.76 -16.32 4.89
N GLN A 218 -12.61 -16.45 3.86
CA GLN A 218 -14.06 -16.34 3.96
C GLN A 218 -14.73 -17.57 3.36
N HIS A 219 -15.69 -18.16 4.08
CA HIS A 219 -16.47 -19.29 3.61
C HIS A 219 -17.87 -18.82 3.22
N VAL A 220 -18.14 -18.78 1.90
CA VAL A 220 -19.37 -18.23 1.31
C VAL A 220 -19.93 -19.25 0.33
N ASP A 221 -21.23 -19.57 0.47
CA ASP A 221 -21.95 -20.51 -0.42
C ASP A 221 -21.24 -21.87 -0.63
N GLY A 222 -20.61 -22.40 0.41
CA GLY A 222 -19.91 -23.69 0.38
C GLY A 222 -18.52 -23.67 -0.24
N HIS A 223 -17.97 -22.48 -0.52
CA HIS A 223 -16.64 -22.29 -1.07
C HIS A 223 -15.79 -21.39 -0.17
N TRP A 224 -14.50 -21.70 -0.08
CA TRP A 224 -13.51 -20.82 0.56
C TRP A 224 -12.95 -19.83 -0.45
N TYR A 225 -12.81 -18.59 -0.03
CA TYR A 225 -12.19 -17.49 -0.76
C TYR A 225 -11.12 -16.88 0.13
N PHE A 226 -10.08 -16.32 -0.47
CA PHE A 226 -9.11 -15.50 0.25
C PHE A 226 -9.23 -14.07 -0.23
N LEU A 227 -9.58 -13.18 0.69
CA LEU A 227 -9.68 -11.74 0.48
C LEU A 227 -8.38 -11.15 1.02
N HIS A 228 -7.63 -10.42 0.21
CA HIS A 228 -6.29 -9.98 0.54
C HIS A 228 -6.25 -9.19 1.87
N ASP A 229 -5.40 -9.59 2.81
CA ASP A 229 -5.42 -9.11 4.19
C ASP A 229 -4.27 -8.17 4.55
N VAL A 230 -3.50 -7.73 3.55
CA VAL A 230 -2.38 -6.80 3.71
C VAL A 230 -2.74 -5.41 3.17
N HIS A 231 -2.36 -4.36 3.91
CA HIS A 231 -2.55 -2.97 3.50
C HIS A 231 -1.47 -2.51 2.50
N ASP A 232 -1.46 -3.09 1.30
CA ASP A 232 -0.54 -2.77 0.19
C ASP A 232 -1.27 -2.11 -1.02
N GLY A 233 -2.49 -1.61 -0.78
CA GLY A 233 -3.37 -1.08 -1.83
C GLY A 233 -4.33 -2.11 -2.41
N ARG A 234 -4.22 -3.40 -2.05
CA ARG A 234 -5.15 -4.46 -2.48
C ARG A 234 -6.07 -4.98 -1.37
N TYR A 235 -6.09 -4.33 -0.22
CA TYR A 235 -6.80 -4.82 0.96
C TYR A 235 -8.28 -5.11 0.68
N GLY A 236 -8.71 -6.34 0.98
CA GLY A 236 -10.05 -6.86 0.71
C GLY A 236 -10.31 -7.35 -0.71
N GLU A 237 -9.36 -7.19 -1.65
CA GLU A 237 -9.49 -7.74 -3.00
C GLU A 237 -9.54 -9.27 -2.96
N MET A 238 -10.46 -9.87 -3.70
CA MET A 238 -10.54 -11.32 -3.86
C MET A 238 -9.34 -11.84 -4.66
N GLU A 239 -8.55 -12.72 -4.04
CA GLU A 239 -7.39 -13.34 -4.68
C GLU A 239 -7.81 -14.44 -5.66
N THR A 240 -7.02 -14.59 -6.73
CA THR A 240 -7.14 -15.67 -7.72
C THR A 240 -5.75 -16.27 -7.98
N GLY A 241 -5.70 -17.51 -8.45
CA GLY A 241 -4.43 -18.21 -8.70
C GLY A 241 -3.71 -18.62 -7.41
N TRP A 242 -2.38 -18.61 -7.44
CA TRP A 242 -1.55 -19.03 -6.30
C TRP A 242 -1.43 -17.93 -5.25
N VAL A 243 -1.84 -18.21 -4.02
CA VAL A 243 -1.64 -17.33 -2.86
C VAL A 243 -0.79 -18.03 -1.81
N LYS A 244 0.11 -17.28 -1.16
CA LYS A 244 0.86 -17.76 0.00
C LYS A 244 0.26 -17.14 1.27
N VAL A 245 -0.24 -17.98 2.17
CA VAL A 245 -0.79 -17.56 3.47
C VAL A 245 0.00 -18.26 4.58
N GLY A 246 0.73 -17.47 5.36
CA GLY A 246 1.74 -18.00 6.28
C GLY A 246 2.82 -18.78 5.53
N GLU A 247 3.05 -20.04 5.91
CA GLU A 247 4.03 -20.93 5.26
C GLU A 247 3.43 -21.83 4.17
N HIS A 248 2.13 -21.70 3.89
CA HIS A 248 1.43 -22.58 2.96
C HIS A 248 1.00 -21.85 1.69
N TRP A 249 1.09 -22.57 0.57
CA TRP A 249 0.53 -22.13 -0.71
C TRP A 249 -0.86 -22.72 -0.90
N PHE A 250 -1.75 -21.95 -1.51
CA PHE A 250 -3.11 -22.34 -1.88
C PHE A 250 -3.37 -21.93 -3.32
N TYR A 251 -4.34 -22.58 -3.96
CA TYR A 251 -4.75 -22.23 -5.32
C TYR A 251 -6.23 -21.87 -5.36
N LEU A 252 -6.54 -20.68 -5.86
CA LEU A 252 -7.88 -20.16 -6.09
C LEU A 252 -8.17 -20.19 -7.59
N ASN A 253 -9.34 -20.64 -8.01
CA ASN A 253 -9.72 -20.60 -9.43
C ASN A 253 -10.04 -19.16 -9.89
N ASP A 254 -10.41 -18.98 -11.16
CA ASP A 254 -10.72 -17.66 -11.74
C ASP A 254 -11.93 -16.97 -11.09
N LYS A 255 -12.72 -17.69 -10.29
CA LYS A 255 -13.82 -17.16 -9.48
C LYS A 255 -13.43 -16.93 -8.01
N GLY A 256 -12.14 -17.07 -7.67
CA GLY A 256 -11.62 -16.93 -6.31
C GLY A 256 -11.87 -18.14 -5.40
N GLN A 257 -12.44 -19.24 -5.91
CA GLN A 257 -12.78 -20.39 -5.09
C GLN A 257 -11.55 -21.27 -4.86
N MET A 258 -11.25 -21.56 -3.60
CA MET A 258 -10.15 -22.43 -3.19
C MET A 258 -10.34 -23.83 -3.75
N GLN A 259 -9.26 -24.36 -4.34
CA GLN A 259 -9.22 -25.68 -4.93
C GLN A 259 -8.56 -26.69 -4.00
N THR A 260 -8.97 -27.94 -4.14
CA THR A 260 -8.36 -29.12 -3.50
C THR A 260 -8.05 -30.17 -4.58
N GLY A 261 -7.27 -31.19 -4.22
CA GLY A 261 -6.87 -32.26 -5.13
C GLY A 261 -5.84 -31.82 -6.18
N TRP A 262 -5.80 -32.55 -7.29
CA TRP A 262 -4.85 -32.31 -8.39
C TRP A 262 -5.19 -31.07 -9.21
N GLN A 263 -4.21 -30.18 -9.40
CA GLN A 263 -4.34 -28.96 -10.18
C GLN A 263 -3.24 -28.86 -11.23
N LEU A 264 -3.62 -28.61 -12.49
CA LEU A 264 -2.70 -28.39 -13.60
C LEU A 264 -2.46 -26.89 -13.78
N TYR A 265 -1.24 -26.43 -13.54
CA TYR A 265 -0.86 -25.03 -13.68
C TYR A 265 0.42 -24.89 -14.51
N LYS A 266 0.35 -24.13 -15.61
CA LYS A 266 1.48 -23.91 -16.55
C LYS A 266 2.20 -25.21 -16.95
N GLY A 267 1.44 -26.26 -17.24
CA GLY A 267 1.97 -27.56 -17.69
C GLY A 267 2.56 -28.45 -16.60
N LYS A 268 2.43 -28.08 -15.31
CA LYS A 268 2.87 -28.89 -14.18
C LYS A 268 1.70 -29.23 -13.27
N TRP A 269 1.72 -30.44 -12.72
CA TRP A 269 0.73 -30.88 -11.75
C TRP A 269 1.15 -30.51 -10.33
N TYR A 270 0.19 -30.10 -9.53
CA TYR A 270 0.32 -29.79 -8.10
C TYR A 270 -0.80 -30.52 -7.36
N PHE A 271 -0.59 -30.82 -6.08
CA PHE A 271 -1.62 -31.41 -5.24
C PHE A 271 -1.94 -30.49 -4.06
N LEU A 272 -3.21 -30.18 -3.89
CA LEU A 272 -3.74 -29.37 -2.80
C LEU A 272 -4.48 -30.31 -1.85
N GLU A 273 -4.14 -30.31 -0.57
CA GLU A 273 -4.78 -31.13 0.45
C GLU A 273 -6.26 -30.74 0.65
N GLU A 274 -7.01 -31.49 1.45
CA GLU A 274 -8.41 -31.19 1.75
C GLU A 274 -8.63 -29.81 2.39
N ASN A 275 -7.64 -29.33 3.15
CA ASN A 275 -7.64 -27.97 3.71
C ASN A 275 -7.14 -26.90 2.71
N GLY A 276 -6.88 -27.27 1.46
CA GLY A 276 -6.40 -26.41 0.39
C GLY A 276 -4.89 -26.15 0.37
N ALA A 277 -4.14 -26.60 1.38
CA ALA A 277 -2.70 -26.36 1.42
C ALA A 277 -1.97 -27.21 0.37
N MET A 278 -1.04 -26.60 -0.36
CA MET A 278 -0.21 -27.29 -1.34
C MET A 278 0.71 -28.29 -0.66
N ARG A 279 0.68 -29.53 -1.15
CA ARG A 279 1.53 -30.60 -0.68
C ARG A 279 2.93 -30.51 -1.30
N THR A 280 3.93 -30.82 -0.49
CA THR A 280 5.29 -31.17 -0.92
C THR A 280 5.66 -32.54 -0.35
N GLY A 281 6.65 -33.19 -0.96
CA GLY A 281 7.11 -34.53 -0.59
C GLY A 281 6.20 -35.65 -1.11
N TRP A 282 6.23 -36.79 -0.41
CA TRP A 282 5.53 -38.01 -0.81
C TRP A 282 4.00 -37.89 -0.67
N LEU A 283 3.29 -38.42 -1.67
CA LEU A 283 1.82 -38.50 -1.73
C LEU A 283 1.40 -39.89 -2.17
N SER A 284 0.57 -40.56 -1.36
CA SER A 284 -0.16 -41.76 -1.79
C SER A 284 -1.58 -41.36 -2.16
N TYR A 285 -1.98 -41.58 -3.41
CA TYR A 285 -3.28 -41.19 -3.94
C TYR A 285 -3.85 -42.28 -4.86
N ASN A 286 -5.06 -42.75 -4.55
CA ASN A 286 -5.75 -43.83 -5.29
C ASN A 286 -4.86 -45.06 -5.58
N GLY A 287 -4.11 -45.52 -4.56
CA GLY A 287 -3.27 -46.71 -4.65
C GLY A 287 -1.97 -46.54 -5.44
N ASN A 288 -1.59 -45.31 -5.80
CA ASN A 288 -0.31 -44.99 -6.45
C ASN A 288 0.45 -43.99 -5.60
N ASP A 289 1.78 -44.04 -5.67
CA ASP A 289 2.65 -43.08 -4.99
C ASP A 289 3.21 -42.05 -5.97
N TYR A 290 3.28 -40.81 -5.52
CA TYR A 290 3.79 -39.65 -6.24
C TYR A 290 4.76 -38.88 -5.34
N PHE A 291 5.55 -38.00 -5.93
CA PHE A 291 6.39 -37.07 -5.20
C PHE A 291 6.19 -35.65 -5.73
N LEU A 292 5.87 -34.72 -4.83
CA LEU A 292 5.75 -33.30 -5.12
C LEU A 292 7.07 -32.66 -4.68
N THR A 293 7.77 -31.98 -5.58
CA THR A 293 9.06 -31.35 -5.28
C THR A 293 8.91 -30.24 -4.24
N GLU A 294 10.02 -29.63 -3.81
CA GLU A 294 9.99 -28.47 -2.91
C GLU A 294 9.22 -27.28 -3.49
N THR A 295 9.12 -27.19 -4.83
CA THR A 295 8.30 -26.19 -5.53
C THR A 295 6.83 -26.61 -5.65
N GLY A 296 6.45 -27.75 -5.08
CA GLY A 296 5.11 -28.36 -5.16
C GLY A 296 4.79 -29.08 -6.48
N ALA A 297 5.68 -29.06 -7.46
CA ALA A 297 5.42 -29.67 -8.75
C ALA A 297 5.58 -31.18 -8.66
N MET A 298 4.67 -31.93 -9.28
CA MET A 298 4.75 -33.38 -9.38
C MET A 298 6.00 -33.79 -10.15
N ALA A 299 6.79 -34.68 -9.56
CA ALA A 299 7.96 -35.25 -10.17
C ALA A 299 7.58 -36.18 -11.33
N VAL A 300 8.36 -36.09 -12.40
CA VAL A 300 8.36 -37.01 -13.54
C VAL A 300 9.81 -37.38 -13.84
N GLY A 301 10.05 -38.60 -14.32
CA GLY A 301 11.40 -39.09 -14.57
C GLY A 301 12.22 -39.27 -13.28
N LEU A 302 13.54 -39.14 -13.40
CA LEU A 302 14.48 -39.27 -12.27
C LEU A 302 14.43 -38.03 -11.38
N CYS A 303 14.12 -38.21 -10.10
CA CYS A 303 14.03 -37.13 -9.12
C CYS A 303 14.72 -37.53 -7.81
N GLN A 304 15.50 -36.63 -7.23
CA GLN A 304 16.06 -36.83 -5.89
C GLN A 304 14.93 -36.71 -4.86
N THR A 305 14.68 -37.78 -4.11
CA THR A 305 13.59 -37.85 -3.12
C THR A 305 14.09 -37.96 -1.68
N ARG A 306 15.42 -38.03 -1.49
CA ARG A 306 16.07 -38.20 -0.19
C ARG A 306 17.31 -37.31 -0.04
N LEU A 307 17.61 -36.94 1.20
CA LEU A 307 18.73 -36.06 1.56
C LEU A 307 20.11 -36.70 1.34
N ASP A 308 20.20 -38.03 1.33
CA ASP A 308 21.43 -38.77 1.08
C ASP A 308 21.79 -38.88 -0.42
N GLY A 309 21.06 -38.18 -1.28
CA GLY A 309 21.27 -38.18 -2.73
C GLY A 309 20.54 -39.31 -3.45
N ALA A 310 19.78 -40.16 -2.75
CA ALA A 310 19.01 -41.21 -3.40
C ALA A 310 17.83 -40.65 -4.20
N CYS A 311 17.62 -41.23 -5.38
CA CYS A 311 16.59 -40.82 -6.33
C CYS A 311 15.50 -41.89 -6.49
N SER A 312 14.32 -41.44 -6.88
CA SER A 312 13.22 -42.28 -7.37
C SER A 312 12.95 -41.95 -8.85
N ILE A 313 12.36 -42.88 -9.58
CA ILE A 313 11.94 -42.67 -10.98
C ILE A 313 10.42 -42.69 -11.03
N PHE A 314 9.86 -41.68 -11.66
CA PHE A 314 8.43 -41.50 -11.86
C PHE A 314 8.09 -41.57 -13.35
N GLY A 315 6.94 -42.14 -13.70
CA GLY A 315 6.42 -42.12 -15.07
C GLY A 315 6.07 -40.71 -15.55
N GLU A 316 5.71 -40.56 -16.82
CA GLU A 316 5.19 -39.29 -17.35
C GLU A 316 3.87 -38.88 -16.68
N ASP A 317 3.12 -39.86 -16.17
CA ASP A 317 1.93 -39.65 -15.35
C ASP A 317 2.23 -39.40 -13.86
N GLY A 318 3.52 -39.31 -13.50
CA GLY A 318 4.03 -39.01 -12.16
C GLY A 318 3.99 -40.16 -11.16
N LYS A 319 3.52 -41.34 -11.55
CA LYS A 319 3.47 -42.49 -10.66
C LYS A 319 4.86 -43.04 -10.41
N LEU A 320 5.15 -43.38 -9.16
CA LEU A 320 6.38 -44.04 -8.75
C LEU A 320 6.52 -45.37 -9.49
N LEU A 321 7.65 -45.57 -10.16
CA LEU A 321 8.01 -46.85 -10.73
C LEU A 321 8.76 -47.68 -9.70
N VAL A 322 8.29 -48.90 -9.49
CA VAL A 322 8.89 -49.88 -8.57
C VAL A 322 9.27 -51.15 -9.33
N GLY A 323 10.23 -51.89 -8.82
CA GLY A 323 10.70 -53.13 -9.45
C GLY A 323 12.00 -52.94 -10.23
N LYS A 324 12.17 -53.72 -11.30
CA LYS A 324 13.42 -53.69 -12.08
C LYS A 324 13.30 -52.61 -13.15
N LEU A 325 14.15 -51.60 -13.05
CA LEU A 325 14.25 -50.50 -14.01
C LEU A 325 15.48 -50.69 -14.88
N VAL A 326 15.32 -50.57 -16.20
CA VAL A 326 16.41 -50.59 -17.18
C VAL A 326 16.53 -49.19 -17.77
N VAL A 327 17.70 -48.59 -17.62
CA VAL A 327 18.03 -47.29 -18.21
C VAL A 327 19.17 -47.43 -19.21
N GLU A 328 19.15 -46.62 -20.24
CA GLU A 328 20.27 -46.42 -21.15
C GLU A 328 20.89 -45.04 -20.90
N GLN A 329 22.21 -44.92 -21.11
CA GLN A 329 22.90 -43.65 -21.12
C GLN A 329 23.63 -43.49 -22.44
N ASP A 330 23.40 -42.37 -23.14
CA ASP A 330 24.10 -42.08 -24.39
C ASP A 330 25.48 -41.47 -24.14
N ALA A 331 26.21 -41.21 -25.24
CA ALA A 331 27.56 -40.67 -25.20
C ALA A 331 27.63 -39.25 -24.61
N ASP A 332 26.51 -38.52 -24.58
CA ASP A 332 26.41 -37.19 -24.00
C ASP A 332 26.01 -37.23 -22.51
N GLY A 333 25.83 -38.44 -21.95
CA GLY A 333 25.49 -38.66 -20.55
C GLY A 333 24.00 -38.58 -20.25
N ILE A 334 23.14 -38.52 -21.27
CA ILE A 334 21.68 -38.45 -21.08
C ILE A 334 21.14 -39.83 -20.71
N VAL A 335 20.43 -39.90 -19.58
CA VAL A 335 19.82 -41.14 -19.09
C VAL A 335 18.36 -41.21 -19.52
N LYS A 336 17.95 -42.34 -20.10
CA LYS A 336 16.56 -42.62 -20.48
C LYS A 336 16.09 -43.94 -19.89
N LEU A 337 14.84 -43.98 -19.44
CA LEU A 337 14.18 -45.22 -19.04
C LEU A 337 13.77 -46.00 -20.29
N VAL A 338 14.19 -47.27 -20.38
CA VAL A 338 13.95 -48.16 -21.53
C VAL A 338 12.90 -49.20 -21.20
N GLU A 339 12.91 -49.73 -19.98
CA GLU A 339 11.94 -50.73 -19.51
C GLU A 339 11.68 -50.57 -18.01
N SER A 340 10.42 -50.71 -17.60
CA SER A 340 10.00 -50.90 -16.21
C SER A 340 9.19 -52.20 -16.12
N LYS A 341 9.62 -53.15 -15.27
CA LYS A 341 8.94 -54.44 -15.03
C LYS A 341 8.54 -54.62 -13.57
#